data_AF-A0AA97DUM7-F1
#
_entry.id   AF-A0AA97DUM7-F1
#
_cell.length_a   1.000
_cell.length_b   1.000
_cell.length_c   1.000
_cell.angle_alpha   90.00
_cell.angle_beta   90.00
_cell.angle_gamma   90.00
#
_symmetry.space_group_name_H-M   'P 1'
#
loop_
_entity.id
_entity.type
_entity.pdbx_description
1 polymer ?
#
loop_
_entity_poly.entity_id
_entity_poly.type
_entity_poly.pdbx_seq_one_letter_code
_entity_poly.pdbx_strand_id
1 'polypeptide(L)' 'MKNDIKYDTFNNVDVDYYVEQAYKLRRDYYASAIKKAVARVKNVLANLTVSRPLKSA' A
#
# COMPACT_ATOMS: atom_id res chain seq x y z
N MET A 1 12.79 -21.98 -6.05
CA MET A 1 13.58 -20.74 -5.92
C MET A 1 14.75 -21.04 -5.02
N LYS A 2 15.99 -20.89 -5.51
CA LYS A 2 17.14 -20.84 -4.61
C LYS A 2 17.00 -19.52 -3.85
N ASN A 3 16.77 -19.59 -2.54
CA ASN A 3 16.76 -18.40 -1.69
C ASN A 3 18.23 -18.04 -1.48
N ASP A 4 18.77 -17.21 -2.38
CA ASP A 4 20.11 -16.66 -2.19
C ASP A 4 20.03 -15.74 -0.96
N ILE A 5 20.49 -16.25 0.18
CA ILE A 5 20.55 -15.49 1.43
C ILE A 5 21.58 -14.39 1.22
N LYS A 6 21.20 -13.16 1.56
CA LYS A 6 22.11 -12.03 1.48
C LYS A 6 23.00 -12.01 2.72
N TYR A 7 24.29 -11.86 2.47
CA TYR A 7 25.31 -11.78 3.50
C TYR A 7 25.93 -10.37 3.54
N ASP A 8 26.39 -9.97 4.72
CA ASP A 8 27.09 -8.72 4.97
C ASP A 8 28.58 -8.82 4.54
N THR A 9 29.34 -7.74 4.75
CA THR A 9 30.78 -7.67 4.44
C THR A 9 31.62 -8.70 5.19
N PHE A 10 31.12 -9.24 6.30
CA PHE A 10 31.78 -10.22 7.16
C PHE A 10 31.28 -11.65 6.91
N ASN A 11 30.49 -11.87 5.86
CA ASN A 11 29.89 -13.15 5.50
C ASN A 11 28.89 -13.69 6.54
N ASN A 12 28.29 -12.81 7.35
CA ASN A 12 27.14 -13.13 8.21
C ASN A 12 25.84 -12.80 7.50
N VAL A 13 24.71 -13.34 7.96
CA VAL A 13 23.39 -12.99 7.39
C VAL A 13 23.14 -11.49 7.57
N ASP A 14 22.81 -10.80 6.47
CA ASP A 14 22.57 -9.35 6.45
C ASP A 14 21.19 -9.03 7.02
N VAL A 15 21.09 -9.06 8.35
CA VAL A 15 19.83 -8.82 9.07
C VAL A 15 19.29 -7.42 8.79
N ASP A 16 20.16 -6.41 8.70
CA ASP A 16 19.79 -5.03 8.45
C ASP A 16 19.10 -4.88 7.09
N TYR A 17 19.65 -5.51 6.04
CA TYR A 17 18.99 -5.55 4.73
C TYR A 17 17.58 -6.13 4.81
N TYR A 18 17.39 -7.26 5.50
CA TYR A 18 16.06 -7.88 5.60
C TYR A 18 15.09 -7.03 6.42
N VAL A 19 15.55 -6.36 7.46
CA VAL A 19 14.75 -5.43 8.26
C VAL A 19 14.29 -4.24 7.40
N GLU A 20 15.21 -3.61 6.65
CA GLU A 20 14.87 -2.52 5.74
C GLU A 20 13.85 -2.93 4.68
N GLN A 21 14.03 -4.12 4.09
CA GLN A 21 13.12 -4.67 3.10
C GLN A 21 11.73 -4.95 3.68
N ALA A 22 11.67 -5.43 4.93
CA ALA A 22 10.40 -5.60 5.64
C ALA A 22 9.70 -4.25 5.89
N TYR A 23 10.44 -3.22 6.30
CA TYR A 23 9.89 -1.86 6.45
C TYR A 23 9.41 -1.28 5.13
N LYS A 24 10.15 -1.49 4.04
CA LYS A 24 9.76 -1.08 2.70
C LYS A 24 8.46 -1.74 2.27
N LEU A 25 8.38 -3.07 2.39
CA LEU A 25 7.17 -3.84 2.06
C LEU A 25 5.95 -3.35 2.86
N ARG A 26 6.13 -3.11 4.15
CA ARG A 26 5.07 -2.58 5.02
C ARG A 26 4.60 -1.19 4.55
N ARG A 27 5.52 -0.29 4.22
CA ARG A 27 5.17 1.05 3.71
C ARG A 27 4.42 0.97 2.38
N ASP A 28 4.90 0.16 1.44
CA ASP A 28 4.28 -0.02 0.14
C ASP A 28 2.85 -0.60 0.27
N TYR A 29 2.68 -1.58 1.16
CA TYR A 29 1.37 -2.14 1.48
C TYR A 29 0.42 -1.06 2.01
N TYR A 30 0.81 -0.29 3.02
CA TYR A 30 -0.03 0.76 3.58
C TYR A 30 -0.35 1.86 2.57
N ALA A 31 0.62 2.30 1.77
CA ALA A 31 0.38 3.28 0.71
C ALA A 31 -0.68 2.78 -0.29
N SER A 32 -0.60 1.51 -0.70
CA SER A 32 -1.58 0.89 -1.59
C SER A 32 -2.97 0.77 -0.94
N ALA A 33 -3.02 0.42 0.34
CA ALA A 33 -4.25 0.27 1.10
C ALA A 33 -4.96 1.61 1.29
N ILE A 34 -4.22 2.66 1.65
CA ILE A 34 -4.74 4.03 1.79
C ILE A 34 -5.26 4.53 0.44
N LYS A 35 -4.50 4.34 -0.65
CA LYS A 35 -4.95 4.75 -2.00
C LYS A 35 -6.26 4.08 -2.39
N LYS A 36 -6.41 2.78 -2.12
CA LYS A 36 -7.66 2.05 -2.34
C LYS A 36 -8.80 2.56 -1.47
N ALA A 37 -8.54 2.85 -0.19
CA ALA A 37 -9.54 3.38 0.73
C ALA A 37 -10.06 4.75 0.27
N VAL A 38 -9.16 5.68 -0.10
CA VAL A 38 -9.52 7.00 -0.62
C VAL A 38 -10.34 6.88 -1.90
N ALA A 39 -9.95 6.00 -2.83
CA ALA A 39 -10.71 5.77 -4.06
C ALA A 39 -12.13 5.25 -3.78
N ARG A 40 -12.29 4.32 -2.82
CA ARG A 40 -13.60 3.81 -2.40
C ARG A 40 -14.46 4.91 -1.80
N VAL A 41 -13.93 5.71 -0.88
CA VAL A 41 -14.67 6.83 -0.25
C VAL A 41 -15.11 7.84 -1.30
N LYS A 42 -14.21 8.22 -2.23
CA LYS A 42 -14.53 9.13 -3.32
C LYS A 42 -15.67 8.60 -4.20
N ASN A 43 -15.64 7.32 -4.54
CA ASN A 43 -16.70 6.70 -5.33
C ASN A 43 -18.04 6.65 -4.59
N VAL A 44 -18.03 6.34 -3.29
CA VAL A 44 -19.24 6.34 -2.46
C VAL A 44 -19.85 7.74 -2.42
N LEU A 45 -19.04 8.77 -2.19
CA LEU A 45 -19.50 10.16 -2.17
C LEU A 45 -20.02 10.62 -3.53
N ALA A 46 -19.30 10.31 -4.62
CA ALA A 46 -19.75 10.64 -5.97
C ALA A 46 -21.09 9.97 -6.32
N ASN A 47 -21.27 8.71 -5.94
CA ASN A 47 -22.53 8.01 -6.17
C ASN A 47 -23.68 8.58 -5.31
N LEU A 48 -23.38 9.05 -4.10
CA LEU A 48 -24.36 9.69 -3.22
C LEU A 48 -24.82 11.05 -3.77
N THR A 49 -23.93 11.83 -4.38
CA THR A 49 -24.26 13.13 -4.98
C THR A 49 -25.00 12.99 -6.32
N VAL A 50 -24.62 12.03 -7.16
CA VAL A 50 -25.27 11.79 -8.47
C VAL A 50 -26.67 11.18 -8.31
N SER A 51 -26.92 10.41 -7.24
CA SER A 51 -28.23 9.77 -7.00
C SER A 51 -29.32 10.73 -6.48
N ARG A 52 -29.01 12.02 -6.27
CA ARG A 52 -30.02 13.04 -5.99
C ARG A 52 -30.42 13.70 -7.31
N PRO A 53 -31.59 13.39 -7.92
CA PRO A 53 -32.06 14.18 -9.03
C PRO A 53 -32.21 15.62 -8.55
N LEU A 54 -31.56 16.57 -9.24
CA LEU A 54 -31.83 17.99 -9.06
C LEU A 54 -33.33 18.14 -9.29
N LYS A 55 -34.08 18.42 -8.22
CA LYS A 55 -35.50 18.75 -8.35
C LYS A 55 -35.54 20.02 -9.19
N SER A 56 -35.85 19.87 -10.47
CA SER A 56 -36.07 21.01 -11.37
C SER A 56 -37.24 21.79 -10.78
N ALA A 57 -36.98 23.03 -10.43
CA ALA A 57 -37.99 24.00 -10.01
C ALA A 57 -38.85 24.40 -11.20
#